data_AF-A0AAE0C8G4-F1
#
_entry.id   AF-A0AAE0C8G4-F1
#
_cell.length_a   1.000
_cell.length_b   1.000
_cell.length_c   1.000
_cell.angle_alpha   90.00
_cell.angle_beta   90.00
_cell.angle_gamma   90.00
#
_symmetry.space_group_name_H-M   'P 1'
#
loop_
_entity.id
_entity.type
_entity.pdbx_description
1 polymer ?
#
loop_
_entity_poly.entity_id
_entity_poly.type
_entity_poly.pdbx_seq_one_letter_code
_entity_poly.pdbx_strand_id
1 'polypeptide(L)'
;MAPLLPATDETLILFITFSSWFVRPDSIKTYINGIRQLHLQRGYEWKPVAQRHRVAATLQGVRRFWAKPSKSVMPITLKNLADMSRCLNFQDLNSLSLWAAILVGFFGLFRKDNLTEGKAGAWNSRASLVRDDVLFSEDGETVWLRVRYSKTIQCGERCHWVPLRRVPGSALCPVAAVRALMIATAGRAGDSALFVIEKGTGKRTQLVPMGHGDLVKGLKALAAAVGLNPGDYAGHSLRRGGATAALQLDVHSVYIKLQGDWKSDCYERYFEMDPEQRLILPGVMAEAAAAV
;
A
#
# COMPACT_ATOMS: atom_id res chain seq x y z
N MET A 1 -41.49 -12.25 15.22
CA MET A 1 -40.18 -11.64 14.92
C MET A 1 -40.41 -10.32 14.24
N ALA A 2 -39.75 -9.23 14.67
CA ALA A 2 -39.81 -7.96 13.94
C ALA A 2 -39.22 -8.14 12.53
N PRO A 3 -39.77 -7.46 11.50
CA PRO A 3 -39.27 -7.59 10.14
C PRO A 3 -37.83 -7.07 10.03
N LEU A 4 -36.98 -7.77 9.28
CA LEU A 4 -35.58 -7.41 9.08
C LEU A 4 -35.41 -6.10 8.30
N LEU A 5 -36.38 -5.78 7.43
CA LEU A 5 -36.43 -4.58 6.60
C LEU A 5 -37.87 -4.04 6.55
N PRO A 6 -38.07 -2.72 6.43
CA PRO A 6 -37.04 -1.67 6.48
C PRO A 6 -36.46 -1.52 7.89
N ALA A 7 -35.14 -1.35 8.00
CA ALA A 7 -34.46 -1.12 9.26
C ALA A 7 -34.84 0.26 9.81
N THR A 8 -35.43 0.25 11.01
CA THR A 8 -35.80 1.45 11.75
C THR A 8 -34.56 2.14 12.33
N ASP A 9 -34.70 3.40 12.75
CA ASP A 9 -33.65 4.09 13.49
C ASP A 9 -33.22 3.32 14.75
N GLU A 10 -34.17 2.70 15.45
CA GLU A 10 -33.91 1.89 16.63
C GLU A 10 -33.11 0.63 16.31
N THR A 11 -33.47 -0.10 15.25
CA THR A 11 -32.70 -1.26 14.79
C THR A 11 -31.27 -0.86 14.41
N LEU A 12 -31.09 0.26 13.72
CA LEU A 12 -29.76 0.75 13.37
C LEU A 12 -28.94 1.17 14.60
N ILE A 13 -29.54 1.81 15.58
CA ILE A 13 -28.88 2.19 16.85
C ILE A 13 -28.45 0.93 17.61
N LEU A 14 -29.33 -0.05 17.77
CA LEU A 14 -29.01 -1.33 18.41
C LEU A 14 -27.89 -2.05 17.66
N PHE A 15 -27.95 -2.08 16.32
CA PHE A 15 -26.91 -2.66 15.48
C PHE A 15 -25.56 -1.95 15.67
N ILE A 16 -25.53 -0.62 15.69
CA ILE A 16 -24.32 0.18 15.91
C ILE A 16 -23.73 -0.12 17.29
N THR A 17 -24.55 -0.05 18.33
CA THR A 17 -24.13 -0.27 19.71
C THR A 17 -23.58 -1.69 19.89
N PHE A 18 -24.31 -2.71 19.42
CA PHE A 18 -23.86 -4.10 19.46
C PHE A 18 -22.57 -4.31 18.67
N SER A 19 -22.50 -3.82 17.43
CA SER A 19 -21.31 -3.97 16.58
C SER A 19 -20.08 -3.29 17.20
N SER A 20 -20.28 -2.21 17.96
CA SER A 20 -19.19 -1.48 18.61
C SER A 20 -18.44 -2.27 19.67
N TRP A 21 -18.94 -3.43 20.11
CA TRP A 21 -18.20 -4.32 21.00
C TRP A 21 -17.13 -5.14 20.26
N PHE A 22 -17.30 -5.34 18.95
CA PHE A 22 -16.49 -6.29 18.18
C PHE A 22 -15.67 -5.64 17.07
N VAL A 23 -16.12 -4.51 16.54
CA VAL A 23 -15.49 -3.87 15.38
C VAL A 23 -15.32 -2.37 15.56
N ARG A 24 -14.36 -1.82 14.81
CA ARG A 24 -14.07 -0.39 14.81
C ARG A 24 -15.22 0.42 14.19
N PRO A 25 -15.38 1.69 14.60
CA PRO A 25 -16.46 2.55 14.07
C PRO A 25 -16.50 2.66 12.53
N ASP A 26 -15.34 2.64 11.86
CA ASP A 26 -15.28 2.70 10.39
C ASP A 26 -15.79 1.42 9.72
N SER A 27 -15.61 0.26 10.35
CA SER A 27 -16.21 -0.99 9.89
C SER A 27 -17.73 -0.94 10.03
N ILE A 28 -18.24 -0.41 11.15
CA ILE A 28 -19.69 -0.23 11.35
C ILE A 28 -20.29 0.64 10.25
N LYS A 29 -19.62 1.75 9.89
CA LYS A 29 -20.06 2.61 8.76
C LYS A 29 -20.12 1.83 7.44
N THR A 30 -19.17 0.94 7.20
CA THR A 30 -19.16 0.07 6.02
C THR A 30 -20.32 -0.94 6.05
N TYR A 31 -20.62 -1.52 7.22
CA TYR A 31 -21.74 -2.43 7.37
C TYR A 31 -23.09 -1.73 7.16
N ILE A 32 -23.25 -0.50 7.66
CA ILE A 32 -24.45 0.32 7.40
C ILE A 32 -24.62 0.58 5.89
N ASN A 33 -23.53 0.79 5.15
CA ASN A 33 -23.61 0.88 3.69
C ASN A 33 -24.09 -0.43 3.05
N GLY A 34 -23.72 -1.59 3.60
CA GLY A 34 -24.27 -2.88 3.18
C GLY A 34 -25.78 -2.98 3.45
N ILE A 35 -26.21 -2.56 4.64
CA ILE A 35 -27.65 -2.50 5.01
C ILE A 35 -28.40 -1.57 4.04
N ARG A 36 -27.83 -0.41 3.69
CA ARG A 36 -28.39 0.51 2.68
C ARG A 36 -28.57 -0.20 1.34
N GLN A 37 -27.56 -0.91 0.85
CA GLN A 37 -27.67 -1.62 -0.44
C GLN A 37 -28.79 -2.65 -0.41
N LEU A 38 -28.91 -3.39 0.70
CA LEU A 38 -30.00 -4.36 0.86
C LEU A 38 -31.39 -3.71 0.87
N HIS A 39 -31.55 -2.51 1.46
CA HIS A 39 -32.82 -1.76 1.37
C HIS A 39 -33.17 -1.43 -0.07
N LEU A 40 -32.22 -0.83 -0.79
CA LEU A 40 -32.42 -0.39 -2.17
C LEU A 40 -32.73 -1.57 -3.10
N GLN A 41 -32.03 -2.70 -2.92
CA GLN A 41 -32.29 -3.93 -3.69
C GLN A 41 -33.69 -4.53 -3.44
N ARG A 42 -34.28 -4.28 -2.27
CA ARG A 42 -35.63 -4.74 -1.91
C ARG A 42 -36.71 -3.69 -2.20
N GLY A 43 -36.35 -2.59 -2.86
CA GLY A 43 -37.29 -1.51 -3.21
C GLY A 43 -37.67 -0.60 -2.04
N TYR A 44 -36.98 -0.68 -0.90
CA TYR A 44 -37.22 0.22 0.22
C TYR A 44 -36.46 1.54 0.04
N GLU A 45 -37.09 2.64 0.45
CA GLU A 45 -36.41 3.93 0.56
C GLU A 45 -35.34 3.91 1.66
N TRP A 46 -34.24 4.61 1.41
CA TRP A 46 -33.15 4.75 2.39
C TRP A 46 -32.95 6.21 2.78
N LYS A 47 -33.36 6.54 4.01
CA LYS A 47 -32.98 7.82 4.64
C LYS A 47 -31.49 7.78 5.05
N PRO A 48 -30.63 8.68 4.53
CA PRO A 48 -29.21 8.74 4.89
C PRO A 48 -28.96 8.90 6.40
N VAL A 49 -27.87 8.31 6.90
CA VAL A 49 -27.49 8.40 8.32
C VAL A 49 -27.38 9.85 8.79
N ALA A 50 -26.87 10.76 7.97
CA ALA A 50 -26.75 12.18 8.29
C ALA A 50 -28.11 12.86 8.59
N GLN A 51 -29.20 12.33 8.06
CA GLN A 51 -30.57 12.82 8.29
C GLN A 51 -31.27 12.10 9.44
N ARG A 52 -30.65 11.05 10.02
CA ARG A 52 -31.16 10.29 11.16
C ARG A 52 -30.41 10.73 12.42
N HIS A 53 -30.89 11.80 13.07
CA HIS A 53 -30.18 12.43 14.20
C HIS A 53 -29.72 11.45 15.28
N ARG A 54 -30.61 10.54 15.71
CA ARG A 54 -30.27 9.55 16.75
C ARG A 54 -29.20 8.56 16.27
N VAL A 55 -29.33 8.03 15.05
CA VAL A 55 -28.34 7.10 14.46
C VAL A 55 -26.98 7.78 14.28
N ALA A 56 -26.96 9.01 13.76
CA ALA A 56 -25.74 9.79 13.61
C ALA A 56 -25.07 10.09 14.96
N ALA A 57 -25.85 10.49 15.96
CA ALA A 57 -25.37 10.75 17.31
C ALA A 57 -24.79 9.49 17.97
N THR A 58 -25.46 8.32 17.83
CA THR A 58 -24.94 7.05 18.33
C THR A 58 -23.62 6.68 17.66
N LEU A 59 -23.53 6.80 16.33
CA LEU A 59 -22.28 6.52 15.61
C LEU A 59 -21.14 7.47 16.05
N GLN A 60 -21.46 8.74 16.27
CA GLN A 60 -20.51 9.72 16.79
C GLN A 60 -20.10 9.43 18.25
N GLY A 61 -21.03 8.98 19.09
CA GLY A 61 -20.77 8.55 20.46
C GLY A 61 -19.83 7.35 20.49
N VAL A 62 -20.10 6.33 19.67
CA VAL A 62 -19.22 5.16 19.50
C VAL A 62 -17.83 5.58 19.03
N ARG A 63 -17.72 6.52 18.08
CA ARG A 63 -16.42 7.07 17.64
C ARG A 63 -15.65 7.76 18.76
N ARG A 64 -16.32 8.53 19.61
CA ARG A 64 -15.71 9.20 20.78
C ARG A 64 -15.30 8.21 21.86
N PHE A 65 -16.15 7.22 22.13
CA PHE A 65 -15.85 6.15 23.09
C PHE A 65 -14.61 5.35 22.68
N TRP A 66 -14.49 5.04 21.39
CA TRP A 66 -13.36 4.32 20.82
C TRP A 66 -12.10 5.16 20.61
N ALA A 67 -12.08 6.46 20.97
CA ALA A 67 -11.07 7.45 20.59
C ALA A 67 -9.61 7.01 20.83
N LYS A 68 -9.11 6.20 19.91
CA LYS A 68 -7.76 5.66 19.89
C LYS A 68 -7.12 6.14 18.59
N PRO A 69 -5.94 6.77 18.68
CA PRO A 69 -5.18 7.12 17.49
C PRO A 69 -5.00 5.89 16.60
N SER A 70 -5.26 6.02 15.30
CA SER A 70 -4.94 4.96 14.36
C SER A 70 -3.43 4.75 14.36
N LYS A 71 -2.95 3.56 14.77
CA LYS A 71 -1.54 3.21 14.60
C LYS A 71 -1.25 3.04 13.11
N SER A 72 -0.62 4.04 12.51
CA SER A 72 -0.06 3.93 11.16
C SER A 72 1.22 3.09 11.20
N VAL A 73 1.51 2.38 10.10
CA VAL A 73 2.79 1.69 9.96
C VAL A 73 3.89 2.69 9.67
N MET A 74 5.09 2.45 10.19
CA MET A 74 6.24 3.33 9.98
C MET A 74 6.68 3.32 8.50
N PRO A 75 7.11 4.48 7.95
CA PRO A 75 7.73 4.53 6.64
C PRO A 75 9.07 3.79 6.64
N ILE A 76 9.37 3.07 5.56
CA ILE A 76 10.75 2.62 5.29
C ILE A 76 11.53 3.82 4.77
N THR A 77 12.75 4.07 5.27
CA THR A 77 13.62 5.15 4.76
C THR A 77 14.68 4.62 3.79
N LEU A 78 15.31 5.52 3.02
CA LEU A 78 16.46 5.16 2.17
C LEU A 78 17.61 4.56 2.99
N LYS A 79 17.84 5.07 4.21
CA LYS A 79 18.82 4.50 5.14
C LYS A 79 18.45 3.07 5.54
N ASN A 80 17.18 2.82 5.88
CA ASN A 80 16.73 1.47 6.21
C ASN A 80 16.95 0.52 5.03
N LEU A 81 16.65 0.94 3.80
CA LEU A 81 16.92 0.13 2.61
C LEU A 81 18.42 -0.16 2.46
N ALA A 82 19.27 0.84 2.60
CA ALA A 82 20.72 0.64 2.51
C ALA A 82 21.22 -0.38 3.54
N ASP A 83 20.72 -0.30 4.78
CA ASP A 83 21.05 -1.25 5.84
C ASP A 83 20.51 -2.66 5.55
N MET A 84 19.26 -2.78 5.11
CA MET A 84 18.62 -4.06 4.77
C MET A 84 19.29 -4.75 3.59
N SER A 85 19.80 -3.99 2.62
CA SER A 85 20.47 -4.54 1.45
C SER A 85 21.72 -5.37 1.81
N ARG A 86 22.38 -5.03 2.92
CA ARG A 86 23.57 -5.74 3.42
C ARG A 86 23.25 -7.06 4.12
N CYS A 87 21.97 -7.30 4.44
CA CYS A 87 21.51 -8.52 5.10
C CYS A 87 21.08 -9.62 4.11
N LEU A 88 21.11 -9.34 2.80
CA LEU A 88 20.58 -10.24 1.76
C LEU A 88 21.69 -10.98 1.03
N ASN A 89 21.42 -12.24 0.68
CA ASN A 89 22.24 -12.99 -0.26
C ASN A 89 21.63 -12.91 -1.67
N PHE A 90 22.21 -12.10 -2.56
CA PHE A 90 21.69 -11.91 -3.91
C PHE A 90 21.90 -13.10 -4.86
N GLN A 91 22.60 -14.16 -4.41
CA GLN A 91 22.68 -15.43 -5.14
C GLN A 91 21.44 -16.31 -4.91
N ASP A 92 20.69 -16.06 -3.84
CA ASP A 92 19.42 -16.74 -3.55
C ASP A 92 18.27 -16.03 -4.28
N LEU A 93 17.49 -16.81 -5.05
CA LEU A 93 16.41 -16.25 -5.86
C LEU A 93 15.32 -15.62 -5.00
N ASN A 94 15.02 -16.18 -3.83
CA ASN A 94 14.01 -15.64 -2.93
C ASN A 94 14.41 -14.26 -2.40
N SER A 95 15.67 -14.11 -2.00
CA SER A 95 16.26 -12.85 -1.57
C SER A 95 16.30 -11.82 -2.69
N LEU A 96 16.71 -12.22 -3.90
CA LEU A 96 16.72 -11.35 -5.07
C LEU A 96 15.31 -10.85 -5.44
N SER A 97 14.34 -11.76 -5.49
CA SER A 97 12.94 -11.46 -5.81
C SER A 97 12.30 -10.57 -4.76
N LEU A 98 12.52 -10.87 -3.48
CA LEU A 98 12.09 -10.03 -2.35
C LEU A 98 12.67 -8.62 -2.47
N TRP A 99 13.96 -8.50 -2.75
CA TRP A 99 14.63 -7.22 -2.87
C TRP A 99 14.11 -6.39 -4.04
N ALA A 100 13.95 -7.03 -5.21
CA ALA A 100 13.35 -6.39 -6.37
C ALA A 100 11.94 -5.89 -6.06
N ALA A 101 11.10 -6.69 -5.38
CA ALA A 101 9.76 -6.28 -4.97
C ALA A 101 9.78 -5.10 -3.97
N ILE A 102 10.71 -5.10 -3.01
CA ILE A 102 10.89 -4.00 -2.06
C ILE A 102 11.27 -2.70 -2.78
N LEU A 103 12.27 -2.73 -3.67
CA LEU A 103 12.72 -1.55 -4.40
C LEU A 103 11.65 -1.03 -5.36
N VAL A 104 10.99 -1.92 -6.09
CA VAL A 104 9.87 -1.56 -6.96
C VAL A 104 8.72 -0.99 -6.15
N GLY A 105 8.40 -1.57 -4.99
CA GLY A 105 7.37 -1.05 -4.08
C GLY A 105 7.70 0.33 -3.51
N PHE A 106 8.97 0.57 -3.17
CA PHE A 106 9.43 1.83 -2.63
C PHE A 106 9.51 2.92 -3.72
N PHE A 107 10.28 2.72 -4.79
CA PHE A 107 10.48 3.74 -5.83
C PHE A 107 9.28 3.89 -6.77
N GLY A 108 8.52 2.82 -6.99
CA GLY A 108 7.28 2.86 -7.77
C GLY A 108 6.06 3.28 -6.96
N LEU A 109 6.23 3.53 -5.66
CA LEU A 109 5.14 3.86 -4.73
C LEU A 109 4.00 2.84 -4.77
N PHE A 110 4.27 1.57 -5.06
CA PHE A 110 3.23 0.58 -5.29
C PHE A 110 2.57 0.10 -4.00
N ARG A 111 1.28 -0.22 -4.10
CA ARG A 111 0.61 -1.01 -3.06
C ARG A 111 1.13 -2.44 -3.15
N LYS A 112 1.21 -3.16 -2.02
CA LYS A 112 1.61 -4.58 -2.01
C LYS A 112 0.76 -5.43 -2.97
N ASP A 113 -0.52 -5.07 -3.14
CA ASP A 113 -1.47 -5.76 -4.02
C ASP A 113 -1.14 -5.60 -5.50
N ASN A 114 -0.33 -4.61 -5.88
CA ASN A 114 0.16 -4.46 -7.25
C ASN A 114 1.43 -5.30 -7.50
N LEU A 115 2.08 -5.79 -6.45
CA LEU A 115 3.38 -6.50 -6.52
C LEU A 115 3.24 -7.99 -6.25
N THR A 116 2.23 -8.39 -5.49
CA THR A 116 2.13 -9.72 -4.91
C THR A 116 0.70 -10.19 -4.92
N GLU A 117 0.53 -11.50 -4.81
CA GLU A 117 -0.77 -12.15 -4.87
C GLU A 117 -1.41 -12.26 -3.49
N GLY A 118 -2.74 -12.17 -3.47
CA GLY A 118 -3.53 -12.28 -2.25
C GLY A 118 -3.55 -13.70 -1.68
N LYS A 119 -4.69 -14.37 -1.85
CA LYS A 119 -4.86 -15.77 -1.40
C LYS A 119 -4.13 -16.72 -2.35
N ALA A 120 -3.78 -17.91 -1.87
CA ALA A 120 -3.28 -18.97 -2.75
C ALA A 120 -4.30 -19.22 -3.89
N GLY A 121 -3.81 -19.27 -5.13
CA GLY A 121 -4.66 -19.39 -6.32
C GLY A 121 -5.33 -18.09 -6.79
N ALA A 122 -5.08 -16.96 -6.14
CA ALA A 122 -5.62 -15.66 -6.59
C ALA A 122 -4.85 -15.06 -7.78
N TRP A 123 -3.73 -15.67 -8.18
CA TRP A 123 -2.93 -15.21 -9.30
C TRP A 123 -3.74 -15.16 -10.59
N ASN A 124 -3.61 -14.06 -11.32
CA ASN A 124 -4.31 -13.83 -12.58
C ASN A 124 -3.42 -12.99 -13.49
N SER A 125 -2.92 -13.57 -14.58
CA SER A 125 -2.02 -12.88 -15.53
C SER A 125 -2.61 -11.60 -16.14
N ARG A 126 -3.94 -11.40 -16.10
CA ARG A 126 -4.60 -10.17 -16.56
C ARG A 126 -4.57 -9.04 -15.52
N ALA A 127 -4.52 -9.37 -14.24
CA ALA A 127 -4.60 -8.41 -13.14
C ALA A 127 -3.27 -8.24 -12.38
N SER A 128 -2.43 -9.27 -12.40
CA SER A 128 -1.11 -9.29 -11.77
C SER A 128 -0.05 -8.62 -12.64
N LEU A 129 1.01 -8.13 -12.00
CA LEU A 129 2.19 -7.63 -12.71
C LEU A 129 3.00 -8.81 -13.25
N VAL A 130 3.10 -8.91 -14.59
CA VAL A 130 3.79 -10.02 -15.28
C VAL A 130 5.09 -9.57 -15.91
N ARG A 131 5.87 -10.51 -16.44
CA ARG A 131 7.15 -10.22 -17.12
C ARG A 131 6.97 -9.30 -18.35
N ASP A 132 5.91 -9.52 -19.13
CA ASP A 132 5.57 -8.69 -20.30
C ASP A 132 5.10 -7.27 -19.95
N ASP A 133 4.93 -6.96 -18.65
CA ASP A 133 4.68 -5.61 -18.18
C ASP A 133 5.98 -4.83 -17.90
N VAL A 134 7.15 -5.44 -18.10
CA VAL A 134 8.46 -4.84 -17.88
C VAL A 134 9.08 -4.41 -19.21
N LEU A 135 9.28 -3.11 -19.40
CA LEU A 135 9.97 -2.56 -20.56
C LEU A 135 11.23 -1.80 -20.12
N PHE A 136 12.39 -2.22 -20.60
CA PHE A 136 13.63 -1.45 -20.44
C PHE A 136 13.73 -0.42 -21.55
N SER A 137 14.13 0.81 -21.21
CA SER A 137 14.50 1.80 -22.22
C SER A 137 15.71 1.34 -23.02
N GLU A 138 15.87 1.87 -24.24
CA GLU A 138 16.98 1.52 -25.14
C GLU A 138 18.35 1.83 -24.52
N ASP A 139 18.46 2.94 -23.79
CA ASP A 139 19.66 3.31 -23.03
C ASP A 139 19.91 2.43 -21.79
N GLY A 140 18.95 1.57 -21.42
CA GLY A 140 19.02 0.70 -20.25
C GLY A 140 18.94 1.43 -18.90
N GLU A 141 18.71 2.74 -18.90
CA GLU A 141 18.74 3.60 -17.72
C GLU A 141 17.38 3.70 -17.01
N THR A 142 16.29 3.25 -17.64
CA THR A 142 14.95 3.26 -17.08
C THR A 142 14.29 1.89 -17.27
N VAL A 143 13.54 1.44 -16.28
CA VAL A 143 12.57 0.35 -16.44
C VAL A 143 11.18 0.89 -16.23
N TRP A 144 10.29 0.61 -17.18
CA TRP A 144 8.88 0.96 -17.15
C TRP A 144 8.07 -0.27 -16.75
N LEU A 145 7.19 -0.09 -15.77
CA LEU A 145 6.28 -1.12 -15.29
C LEU A 145 4.84 -0.77 -15.66
N ARG A 146 4.17 -1.66 -16.40
CA ARG A 146 2.77 -1.49 -16.81
C ARG A 146 1.83 -2.11 -15.78
N VAL A 147 1.12 -1.27 -15.04
CA VAL A 147 0.03 -1.72 -14.16
C VAL A 147 -1.30 -1.64 -14.88
N ARG A 148 -1.88 -2.79 -15.19
CA ARG A 148 -3.16 -2.92 -15.90
C ARG A 148 -4.38 -2.96 -14.97
N TYR A 149 -4.16 -3.35 -13.71
CA TYR A 149 -5.23 -3.48 -12.72
C TYR A 149 -4.75 -2.99 -11.36
N SER A 150 -5.60 -2.23 -10.66
CA SER A 150 -5.34 -1.80 -9.29
C SER A 150 -6.63 -1.33 -8.61
N LYS A 151 -6.54 -0.92 -7.33
CA LYS A 151 -7.67 -0.29 -6.63
C LYS A 151 -8.27 0.92 -7.39
N THR A 152 -7.46 1.61 -8.19
CA THR A 152 -7.85 2.80 -8.96
C THR A 152 -8.10 2.52 -10.44
N ILE A 153 -7.92 1.25 -10.86
CA ILE A 153 -8.10 0.75 -12.23
C ILE A 153 -8.77 -0.63 -12.13
N GLN A 154 -10.04 -0.64 -11.73
CA GLN A 154 -10.77 -1.89 -11.47
C GLN A 154 -11.48 -2.44 -12.71
N CYS A 155 -11.58 -1.63 -13.77
CA CYS A 155 -12.28 -2.01 -15.00
C CYS A 155 -11.34 -2.04 -16.22
N GLY A 156 -10.03 -1.94 -16.01
CA GLY A 156 -9.05 -1.90 -17.10
C GLY A 156 -9.18 -0.64 -17.97
N GLU A 157 -9.76 0.43 -17.43
CA GLU A 157 -10.07 1.67 -18.15
C GLU A 157 -8.83 2.42 -18.67
N ARG A 158 -7.64 2.07 -18.16
CA ARG A 158 -6.33 2.54 -18.62
C ARG A 158 -5.22 1.63 -18.12
N CYS A 159 -3.99 1.83 -18.63
CA CYS A 159 -2.78 1.30 -18.01
C CYS A 159 -2.04 2.42 -17.26
N HIS A 160 -1.48 2.11 -16.09
CA HIS A 160 -0.60 3.01 -15.35
C HIS A 160 0.85 2.62 -15.58
N TRP A 161 1.62 3.48 -16.23
CA TRP A 161 3.03 3.25 -16.51
C TRP A 161 3.88 3.93 -15.45
N VAL A 162 4.72 3.15 -14.77
CA VAL A 162 5.58 3.63 -13.68
C VAL A 162 7.04 3.50 -14.10
N PRO A 163 7.75 4.63 -14.32
CA PRO A 163 9.18 4.62 -14.58
C PRO A 163 9.96 4.45 -13.28
N LEU A 164 11.00 3.62 -13.32
CA LEU A 164 12.01 3.52 -12.28
C LEU A 164 13.39 3.78 -12.89
N ARG A 165 14.15 4.69 -12.25
CA ARG A 165 15.45 5.14 -12.77
C ARG A 165 16.59 4.29 -12.24
N ARG A 166 17.61 4.07 -13.07
CA ARG A 166 18.85 3.42 -12.70
C ARG A 166 19.64 4.29 -11.72
N VAL A 167 20.25 3.64 -10.75
CA VAL A 167 21.20 4.24 -9.80
C VAL A 167 22.51 3.47 -9.91
N PRO A 168 23.46 3.92 -10.75
CA PRO A 168 24.69 3.19 -11.02
C PRO A 168 25.47 2.88 -9.73
N GLY A 169 25.97 1.64 -9.60
CA GLY A 169 26.78 1.22 -8.45
C GLY A 169 26.05 1.07 -7.11
N SER A 170 24.74 1.36 -7.04
CA SER A 170 23.98 1.31 -5.80
C SER A 170 23.22 -0.01 -5.63
N ALA A 171 23.26 -0.58 -4.42
CA ALA A 171 22.41 -1.70 -4.02
C ALA A 171 20.91 -1.35 -4.02
N LEU A 172 20.59 -0.05 -4.03
CA LEU A 172 19.22 0.45 -4.11
C LEU A 172 18.73 0.65 -5.54
N CYS A 173 19.47 0.21 -6.55
CA CYS A 173 19.12 0.40 -7.96
C CYS A 173 17.93 -0.50 -8.37
N PRO A 174 16.72 0.06 -8.60
CA PRO A 174 15.56 -0.75 -8.98
C PRO A 174 15.73 -1.39 -10.37
N VAL A 175 16.35 -0.69 -11.32
CA VAL A 175 16.62 -1.21 -12.66
C VAL A 175 17.53 -2.43 -12.60
N ALA A 176 18.59 -2.39 -11.79
CA ALA A 176 19.51 -3.51 -11.65
C ALA A 176 18.82 -4.71 -10.98
N ALA A 177 18.03 -4.48 -9.93
CA ALA A 177 17.31 -5.55 -9.23
C ALA A 177 16.26 -6.24 -10.13
N VAL A 178 15.46 -5.46 -10.86
CA VAL A 178 14.47 -6.02 -11.81
C VAL A 178 15.18 -6.77 -12.94
N ARG A 179 16.25 -6.23 -13.51
CA ARG A 179 17.03 -6.88 -14.55
C ARG A 179 17.65 -8.20 -14.07
N ALA A 180 18.26 -8.21 -12.90
CA ALA A 180 18.84 -9.41 -12.29
C ALA A 180 17.77 -10.49 -12.07
N LEU A 181 16.60 -10.12 -11.55
CA LEU A 181 15.47 -11.04 -11.39
C LEU A 181 15.00 -11.60 -12.74
N MET A 182 14.85 -10.75 -13.76
CA MET A 182 14.43 -11.15 -15.10
C MET A 182 15.40 -12.15 -15.75
N ILE A 183 16.71 -11.98 -15.53
CA ILE A 183 17.77 -12.90 -15.97
C ILE A 183 17.70 -14.21 -15.20
N ALA A 184 17.63 -14.17 -13.86
CA ALA A 184 17.54 -15.35 -13.01
C ALA A 184 16.29 -16.22 -13.31
N THR A 185 15.27 -15.62 -13.94
CA THR A 185 14.01 -16.28 -14.31
C THR A 185 13.76 -16.27 -15.82
N ALA A 186 14.82 -16.18 -16.64
CA ALA A 186 14.73 -16.02 -18.10
C ALA A 186 13.89 -17.10 -18.82
N GLY A 187 13.87 -18.33 -18.31
CA GLY A 187 13.11 -19.44 -18.90
C GLY A 187 11.59 -19.39 -18.68
N ARG A 188 11.05 -18.35 -18.04
CA ARG A 188 9.62 -18.22 -17.77
C ARG A 188 8.89 -17.45 -18.88
N ALA A 189 7.66 -17.86 -19.15
CA ALA A 189 6.76 -17.20 -20.11
C ALA A 189 6.48 -15.73 -19.73
N GLY A 190 6.21 -14.91 -20.73
CA GLY A 190 5.96 -13.47 -20.59
C GLY A 190 4.74 -13.12 -19.71
N ASP A 191 3.72 -13.96 -19.73
CA ASP A 191 2.51 -13.82 -18.91
C ASP A 191 2.68 -14.32 -17.47
N SER A 192 3.85 -14.83 -17.11
CA SER A 192 4.13 -15.29 -15.76
C SER A 192 4.40 -14.11 -14.80
N ALA A 193 4.08 -14.30 -13.52
CA ALA A 193 4.31 -13.29 -12.48
C ALA A 193 5.76 -12.77 -12.51
N LEU A 194 5.92 -11.44 -12.35
CA LEU A 194 7.23 -10.81 -12.29
C LEU A 194 8.01 -11.25 -11.03
N PHE A 195 7.37 -11.18 -9.87
CA PHE A 195 7.96 -11.57 -8.60
C PHE A 195 7.55 -13.00 -8.25
N VAL A 196 8.53 -13.90 -8.25
CA VAL A 196 8.35 -15.32 -7.94
C VAL A 196 9.26 -15.74 -6.80
N ILE A 197 8.87 -16.79 -6.10
CA ILE A 197 9.65 -17.39 -5.03
C ILE A 197 9.65 -18.91 -5.17
N GLU A 198 10.72 -19.53 -4.70
CA GLU A 198 10.87 -20.97 -4.56
C GLU A 198 10.09 -21.45 -3.34
N LYS A 199 9.12 -22.33 -3.56
CA LYS A 199 8.43 -23.10 -2.51
C LYS A 199 8.64 -24.59 -2.71
N GLY A 200 8.80 -25.31 -1.61
CA GLY A 200 9.10 -26.74 -1.59
C GLY A 200 10.51 -27.03 -1.10
N THR A 201 10.91 -28.29 -1.16
CA THR A 201 12.24 -28.74 -0.73
C THR A 201 12.86 -29.67 -1.77
N GLY A 202 14.15 -29.47 -2.05
CA GLY A 202 14.92 -30.30 -2.97
C GLY A 202 14.29 -30.37 -4.36
N LYS A 203 14.06 -31.59 -4.87
CA LYS A 203 13.49 -31.85 -6.19
C LYS A 203 12.02 -31.40 -6.35
N ARG A 204 11.33 -31.03 -5.27
CA ARG A 204 9.95 -30.53 -5.29
C ARG A 204 9.86 -29.01 -5.27
N THR A 205 10.99 -28.32 -5.42
CA THR A 205 11.02 -26.85 -5.46
C THR A 205 10.33 -26.36 -6.73
N GLN A 206 9.34 -25.50 -6.55
CA GLN A 206 8.58 -24.87 -7.63
C GLN A 206 8.61 -23.36 -7.47
N LEU A 207 8.69 -22.67 -8.61
CA LEU A 207 8.57 -21.23 -8.68
C LEU A 207 7.11 -20.80 -8.75
N VAL A 208 6.64 -20.19 -7.67
CA VAL A 208 5.27 -19.68 -7.54
C VAL A 208 5.26 -18.16 -7.46
N PRO A 209 4.17 -17.49 -7.85
CA PRO A 209 4.00 -16.06 -7.61
C PRO A 209 4.17 -15.71 -6.13
N MET A 210 4.86 -14.61 -5.84
CA MET A 210 5.05 -14.12 -4.48
C MET A 210 3.72 -13.70 -3.86
N GLY A 211 3.38 -14.20 -2.67
CA GLY A 211 2.19 -13.79 -1.94
C GLY A 211 2.41 -12.56 -1.05
N HIS A 212 1.32 -11.89 -0.65
CA HIS A 212 1.37 -10.77 0.31
C HIS A 212 2.12 -11.15 1.60
N GLY A 213 1.87 -12.37 2.09
CA GLY A 213 2.50 -12.88 3.30
C GLY A 213 4.02 -13.04 3.15
N ASP A 214 4.48 -13.44 1.95
CA ASP A 214 5.90 -13.64 1.67
C ASP A 214 6.65 -12.30 1.68
N LEU A 215 6.14 -11.29 0.97
CA LEU A 215 6.71 -9.93 0.99
C LEU A 215 6.72 -9.31 2.39
N VAL A 216 5.61 -9.38 3.11
CA VAL A 216 5.50 -8.77 4.44
C VAL A 216 6.38 -9.49 5.46
N LYS A 217 6.45 -10.83 5.40
CA LYS A 217 7.33 -11.62 6.26
C LYS A 217 8.80 -11.30 5.98
N GLY A 218 9.19 -11.24 4.71
CA GLY A 218 10.54 -10.88 4.29
C GLY A 218 10.94 -9.47 4.74
N LEU A 219 10.08 -8.48 4.49
CA LEU A 219 10.31 -7.10 4.94
C LEU A 219 10.46 -7.00 6.46
N LYS A 220 9.64 -7.72 7.22
CA LYS A 220 9.71 -7.76 8.69
C LYS A 220 10.98 -8.43 9.20
N ALA A 221 11.42 -9.50 8.54
CA ALA A 221 12.69 -10.17 8.87
C ALA A 221 13.88 -9.23 8.63
N LEU A 222 13.89 -8.50 7.51
CA LEU A 222 14.90 -7.49 7.22
C LEU A 222 14.87 -6.33 8.23
N ALA A 223 13.68 -5.87 8.61
CA ALA A 223 13.53 -4.85 9.65
C ALA A 223 14.13 -5.30 10.99
N ALA A 224 13.85 -6.54 11.41
CA ALA A 224 14.47 -7.11 12.61
C ALA A 224 16.00 -7.16 12.50
N ALA A 225 16.52 -7.59 11.35
CA ALA A 225 17.96 -7.74 11.12
C ALA A 225 18.73 -6.41 11.22
N VAL A 226 18.08 -5.28 10.93
CA VAL A 226 18.67 -3.94 11.06
C VAL A 226 18.30 -3.23 12.37
N GLY A 227 17.77 -3.96 13.36
CA GLY A 227 17.45 -3.44 14.69
C GLY A 227 16.15 -2.64 14.80
N LEU A 228 15.27 -2.71 13.79
CA LEU A 228 13.96 -2.06 13.82
C LEU A 228 12.89 -3.02 14.37
N ASN A 229 11.85 -2.48 15.00
CA ASN A 229 10.72 -3.28 15.48
C ASN A 229 9.84 -3.76 14.30
N PRO A 230 9.76 -5.07 14.01
CA PRO A 230 8.98 -5.58 12.88
C PRO A 230 7.48 -5.35 13.01
N GLY A 231 6.98 -5.14 14.23
CA GLY A 231 5.57 -4.83 14.49
C GLY A 231 5.09 -3.50 13.91
N ASP A 232 6.04 -2.61 13.58
CA ASP A 232 5.74 -1.28 13.06
C ASP A 232 5.73 -1.22 11.51
N TYR A 233 6.13 -2.30 10.83
CA TYR A 233 6.22 -2.34 9.36
C TYR A 233 5.20 -3.29 8.73
N ALA A 234 4.73 -2.92 7.54
CA ALA A 234 3.90 -3.77 6.69
C ALA A 234 4.14 -3.44 5.22
N GLY A 235 3.47 -4.12 4.28
CA GLY A 235 3.64 -3.83 2.85
C GLY A 235 3.32 -2.38 2.46
N HIS A 236 2.48 -1.68 3.25
CA HIS A 236 2.20 -0.26 3.02
C HIS A 236 3.35 0.67 3.41
N SER A 237 4.29 0.21 4.25
CA SER A 237 5.47 0.97 4.67
C SER A 237 6.38 1.33 3.49
N LEU A 238 6.40 0.54 2.42
CA LEU A 238 7.16 0.81 1.20
C LEU A 238 6.59 2.03 0.46
N ARG A 239 5.30 2.00 0.13
CA ARG A 239 4.59 3.11 -0.51
C ARG A 239 4.63 4.38 0.33
N ARG A 240 4.45 4.25 1.65
CA ARG A 240 4.55 5.36 2.60
C ARG A 240 5.96 5.94 2.56
N GLY A 241 6.97 5.09 2.70
CA GLY A 241 8.38 5.45 2.72
C GLY A 241 8.83 6.18 1.46
N GLY A 242 8.49 5.67 0.28
CA GLY A 242 8.85 6.34 -0.98
C GLY A 242 8.19 7.70 -1.13
N ALA A 243 6.92 7.84 -0.71
CA ALA A 243 6.23 9.13 -0.76
C ALA A 243 6.83 10.14 0.23
N THR A 244 7.13 9.70 1.45
CA THR A 244 7.80 10.52 2.47
C THR A 244 9.18 10.96 1.97
N ALA A 245 9.97 10.05 1.40
CA ALA A 245 11.29 10.37 0.86
C ALA A 245 11.21 11.38 -0.30
N ALA A 246 10.23 11.24 -1.21
CA ALA A 246 10.03 12.20 -2.29
C ALA A 246 9.66 13.60 -1.75
N LEU A 247 8.80 13.68 -0.73
CA LEU A 247 8.46 14.95 -0.08
C LEU A 247 9.66 15.58 0.63
N GLN A 248 10.48 14.79 1.31
CA GLN A 248 11.71 15.27 1.96
C GLN A 248 12.77 15.75 0.97
N LEU A 249 12.69 15.33 -0.30
CA LEU A 249 13.53 15.77 -1.40
C LEU A 249 12.87 16.90 -2.23
N ASP A 250 11.88 17.58 -1.66
CA ASP A 250 11.14 18.69 -2.28
C ASP A 250 10.53 18.37 -3.66
N VAL A 251 10.21 17.10 -3.91
CA VAL A 251 9.54 16.69 -5.15
C VAL A 251 8.13 17.25 -5.16
N HIS A 252 7.80 18.00 -6.21
CA HIS A 252 6.47 18.57 -6.37
C HIS A 252 5.38 17.48 -6.34
N SER A 253 4.30 17.76 -5.60
CA SER A 253 3.22 16.81 -5.32
C SER A 253 2.62 16.14 -6.55
N VAL A 254 2.55 16.85 -7.68
CA VAL A 254 2.06 16.32 -8.97
C VAL A 254 2.85 15.09 -9.41
N TYR A 255 4.18 15.09 -9.28
CA TYR A 255 4.99 13.92 -9.66
C TYR A 255 4.77 12.74 -8.72
N ILE A 256 4.60 13.01 -7.42
CA ILE A 256 4.28 11.98 -6.42
C ILE A 256 2.92 11.34 -6.74
N LYS A 257 1.90 12.17 -7.03
CA LYS A 257 0.56 11.72 -7.43
C LYS A 257 0.60 10.88 -8.70
N LEU A 258 1.34 11.32 -9.72
CA LEU A 258 1.51 10.58 -10.96
C LEU A 258 2.22 9.24 -10.71
N GLN A 259 3.36 9.22 -10.03
CA GLN A 259 4.10 7.99 -9.74
C GLN A 259 3.24 6.96 -8.99
N GLY A 260 2.60 7.38 -7.90
CA GLY A 260 1.83 6.48 -7.04
C GLY A 260 0.39 6.23 -7.48
N ASP A 261 -0.10 6.89 -8.52
CA ASP A 261 -1.51 6.83 -8.92
C ASP A 261 -2.49 7.31 -7.82
N TRP A 262 -2.22 8.49 -7.24
CA TRP A 262 -3.14 9.15 -6.31
C TRP A 262 -4.02 10.16 -7.04
N LYS A 263 -5.35 10.00 -6.88
CA LYS A 263 -6.35 10.96 -7.40
C LYS A 263 -6.59 12.16 -6.47
N SER A 264 -6.21 12.05 -5.19
CA SER A 264 -6.44 13.07 -4.17
C SER A 264 -5.23 13.26 -3.27
N ASP A 265 -5.29 14.25 -2.39
CA ASP A 265 -4.23 14.61 -1.43
C ASP A 265 -4.07 13.63 -0.28
N CYS A 266 -4.61 12.42 -0.39
CA CYS A 266 -4.53 11.44 0.67
C CYS A 266 -3.10 10.96 0.97
N TYR A 267 -2.14 11.25 0.07
CA TYR A 267 -0.71 10.98 0.24
C TYR A 267 -0.06 11.92 1.27
N GLU A 268 -0.62 13.10 1.52
CA GLU A 268 -0.10 14.05 2.52
C GLU A 268 -0.16 13.48 3.93
N ARG A 269 -1.08 12.53 4.19
CA ARG A 269 -1.13 11.79 5.46
C ARG A 269 0.09 10.91 5.71
N TYR A 270 0.91 10.64 4.68
CA TYR A 270 2.16 9.89 4.84
C TYR A 270 3.28 10.77 5.37
N PHE A 271 3.14 12.09 5.23
CA PHE A 271 4.10 13.06 5.72
C PHE A 271 4.02 13.12 7.25
N GLU A 272 5.00 12.51 7.90
CA GLU A 272 5.33 12.83 9.28
C GLU A 272 6.39 13.93 9.19
N MET A 273 5.98 15.16 9.51
CA MET A 273 6.93 16.27 9.71
C MET A 273 7.87 15.90 10.83
N ASP A 274 9.17 16.01 10.56
CA ASP A 274 10.16 16.08 11.63
C ASP A 274 9.75 17.20 12.61
N PRO A 275 9.79 16.98 13.94
CA PRO A 275 9.63 18.05 14.91
C PRO A 275 10.36 19.35 14.55
N GLU A 276 11.56 19.27 13.96
CA GLU A 276 12.30 20.45 13.51
C GLU A 276 11.60 21.17 12.34
N GLN A 277 11.03 20.45 11.38
CA GLN A 277 10.27 21.04 10.28
C GLN A 277 9.01 21.78 10.77
N ARG A 278 8.46 21.40 11.93
CA ARG A 278 7.35 22.14 12.55
C ARG A 278 7.75 23.53 13.04
N LEU A 279 9.04 23.82 13.16
CA LEU A 279 9.56 25.13 13.53
C LEU A 279 9.65 26.10 12.36
N ILE A 280 9.51 25.64 11.11
CA ILE A 280 9.59 26.51 9.92
C ILE A 280 8.54 27.63 9.99
N LEU A 281 7.26 27.29 10.20
CA LEU A 281 6.19 28.28 10.29
C LEU A 281 6.39 29.24 11.48
N PRO A 282 6.61 28.75 12.72
CA PRO A 282 6.96 29.62 13.84
C PRO A 282 8.17 30.52 13.58
N GLY A 283 9.21 30.01 12.91
CA GLY A 283 10.42 30.75 12.56
C GLY A 283 10.14 31.91 11.60
N VAL A 284 9.44 31.64 10.50
CA VAL A 284 9.02 32.68 9.54
C VAL A 284 8.14 33.74 10.21
N MET A 285 7.21 33.32 11.08
CA MET A 285 6.38 34.26 11.83
C MET A 285 7.19 35.12 12.81
N ALA A 286 8.20 34.54 13.46
CA ALA A 286 9.09 35.26 14.37
C ALA A 286 9.95 36.29 13.62
N GLU A 287 10.49 35.93 12.46
CA GLU A 287 11.24 36.85 11.60
C GLU A 287 10.37 38.01 11.11
N ALA A 288 9.15 37.72 10.64
CA ALA A 288 8.21 38.74 10.21
C ALA A 288 7.80 39.69 11.34
N ALA A 289 7.62 39.16 12.56
CA ALA A 289 7.30 39.97 13.74
C ALA A 289 8.47 40.85 14.18
N ALA A 290 9.72 40.38 14.03
CA ALA A 290 10.92 41.15 14.37
C ALA A 290 11.23 42.28 13.36
N ALA A 291 10.63 42.24 12.18
CA ALA A 291 10.79 43.26 11.13
C ALA A 291 9.81 44.44 11.24
N VAL A 292 8.93 44.44 12.26
CA VAL A 292 7.97 45.52 12.59
C VAL A 292 8.51 46.33 13.76
#